data_AF-A0A949PGU4-F1
#
_entry.id   AF-A0A949PGU4-F1
#
_cell.length_a   1.000
_cell.length_b   1.000
_cell.length_c   1.000
_cell.angle_alpha   90.00
_cell.angle_beta   90.00
_cell.angle_gamma   90.00
#
_symmetry.space_group_name_H-M   'P 1'
#
loop_
_entity.id
_entity.type
_entity.pdbx_description
1 polymer ?
#
loop_
_entity_poly.entity_id
_entity_poly.type
_entity_poly.pdbx_seq_one_letter_code
_entity_poly.pdbx_strand_id
1 'polypeptide(L)'
;MMQSVISTLFKFALVSVILGAVLNAFDISAASVLNDMGLTVDNVSKLISRAFEWALPHFVLGAIVIIPVWIVIYLLRPPGMGKK
;
A
#
# COMPACT_ATOMS: atom_id res chain seq x y z
N MET A 1 -14.98 -12.09 5.11
CA MET A 1 -14.37 -11.06 4.23
C MET A 1 -12.88 -10.83 4.54
N MET A 2 -12.46 -10.53 5.78
CA MET A 2 -11.04 -10.26 6.11
C MET A 2 -10.08 -11.42 5.80
N GLN A 3 -10.49 -12.67 6.09
CA GLN A 3 -9.71 -13.89 5.79
C GLN A 3 -9.47 -14.08 4.29
N SER A 4 -10.42 -13.63 3.45
CA SER A 4 -10.32 -13.73 2.00
C SER A 4 -9.33 -12.70 1.44
N VAL A 5 -9.30 -11.48 1.98
CA VAL A 5 -8.35 -10.44 1.55
C VAL A 5 -6.92 -10.85 1.86
N ILE A 6 -6.66 -11.36 3.07
CA ILE A 6 -5.32 -11.82 3.45
C ILE A 6 -4.84 -12.98 2.57
N SER A 7 -5.74 -13.93 2.27
CA SER A 7 -5.44 -15.05 1.38
C SER A 7 -5.15 -14.58 -0.05
N THR A 8 -5.92 -13.60 -0.55
CA THR A 8 -5.68 -13.00 -1.86
C THR A 8 -4.34 -12.28 -1.90
N LEU A 9 -4.03 -11.42 -0.91
CA LEU A 9 -2.74 -10.72 -0.83
C LEU A 9 -1.56 -11.70 -0.79
N PHE A 10 -1.70 -12.78 -0.01
CA PHE A 10 -0.68 -13.81 0.06
C PHE A 10 -0.49 -14.54 -1.27
N LYS A 11 -1.58 -14.89 -1.96
CA LYS A 11 -1.51 -15.47 -3.31
C LYS A 11 -0.83 -14.53 -4.30
N PHE A 12 -1.18 -13.24 -4.28
CA PHE A 12 -0.53 -12.24 -5.12
C PHE A 12 0.97 -12.12 -4.81
N ALA A 13 1.35 -12.10 -3.54
CA ALA A 13 2.75 -12.07 -3.14
C ALA A 13 3.52 -13.30 -3.66
N LEU A 14 2.95 -14.50 -3.49
CA LEU A 14 3.56 -15.74 -3.97
C LEU A 14 3.71 -15.73 -5.50
N VAL A 15 2.65 -15.36 -6.22
CA VAL A 15 2.68 -15.23 -7.69
C VAL A 15 3.72 -14.21 -8.12
N SER A 16 3.82 -13.05 -7.44
CA SER A 16 4.82 -12.03 -7.75
C SER A 16 6.26 -12.54 -7.57
N VAL A 17 6.53 -13.33 -6.54
CA VAL A 17 7.86 -13.92 -6.32
C VAL A 17 8.19 -14.92 -7.43
N ILE A 18 7.23 -15.78 -7.79
CA ILE A 18 7.41 -16.74 -8.88
C ILE A 18 7.66 -16.02 -10.20
N LEU A 19 6.88 -14.99 -10.52
CA LEU A 19 7.09 -14.17 -11.71
C LEU A 19 8.48 -13.54 -11.72
N GLY A 20 8.91 -12.96 -10.60
CA GLY A 20 10.26 -12.39 -10.47
C GLY A 20 11.37 -13.43 -10.68
N ALA A 21 11.20 -14.64 -10.15
CA ALA A 21 12.16 -15.73 -10.34
C ALA A 21 12.21 -16.20 -11.80
N VAL A 22 11.05 -16.28 -12.48
CA VAL A 22 10.98 -16.61 -13.91
C VAL A 22 11.66 -15.53 -14.74
N LEU A 23 11.40 -14.25 -14.49
CA LEU A 23 12.05 -13.14 -15.19
C LEU A 23 13.58 -13.16 -14.98
N ASN A 24 14.02 -13.39 -13.75
CA ASN A 24 15.44 -13.50 -13.43
C ASN A 24 16.11 -14.69 -14.15
N ALA A 25 15.37 -15.77 -14.41
CA ALA A 25 15.86 -16.90 -15.20
C ALA A 25 16.05 -16.57 -16.70
N PHE A 26 15.42 -15.49 -17.19
CA PHE A 26 15.64 -14.93 -18.53
C PHE A 26 16.70 -13.81 -18.54
N ASP A 27 17.56 -13.71 -17.51
CA ASP A 27 18.50 -12.61 -17.28
C ASP A 27 17.85 -11.21 -17.13
N ILE A 28 16.53 -11.18 -16.93
CA ILE A 28 15.78 -9.96 -16.64
C ILE A 28 15.80 -9.75 -15.13
N SER A 29 16.85 -9.09 -14.65
CA SER A 29 16.97 -8.71 -13.25
C SER A 29 16.15 -7.45 -12.94
N ALA A 30 15.65 -7.33 -11.72
CA ALA A 30 15.00 -6.11 -11.28
C ALA A 30 15.95 -4.90 -11.40
N ALA A 31 17.22 -5.07 -11.02
CA ALA A 31 18.20 -3.99 -11.05
C ALA A 31 18.44 -3.45 -12.47
N SER A 32 18.53 -4.32 -13.48
CA SER A 32 18.69 -3.90 -14.89
C SER A 32 17.45 -3.18 -15.40
N VAL A 33 16.25 -3.71 -15.16
CA VAL A 33 14.99 -3.06 -15.56
C VAL A 33 14.85 -1.69 -14.90
N LEU A 34 15.12 -1.58 -13.59
CA LEU A 34 15.07 -0.30 -12.90
C LEU A 34 16.12 0.68 -13.43
N ASN A 35 17.34 0.21 -13.71
CA ASN A 35 18.40 1.05 -14.27
C ASN A 35 18.07 1.59 -15.67
N ASP A 36 17.46 0.78 -16.53
CA ASP A 36 16.98 1.19 -17.86
C ASP A 36 15.88 2.26 -17.77
N MET A 37 15.10 2.25 -16.69
CA MET A 37 14.10 3.28 -16.39
C MET A 37 14.70 4.54 -15.72
N GLY A 38 16.02 4.61 -15.54
CA GLY A 38 16.70 5.70 -14.82
C GLY A 38 16.50 5.68 -13.30
N LEU A 39 15.91 4.61 -12.78
CA LEU A 39 15.64 4.39 -11.36
C LEU A 39 16.83 3.66 -10.72
N THR A 40 17.90 4.41 -10.48
CA THR A 40 19.02 3.91 -9.66
C THR A 40 18.60 3.73 -8.21
N VAL A 41 19.33 2.90 -7.45
CA VAL A 41 19.07 2.66 -6.01
C VAL A 41 18.97 3.98 -5.23
N ASP A 42 19.84 4.93 -5.53
CA ASP A 42 19.84 6.27 -4.92
C ASP A 42 18.63 7.12 -5.32
N ASN A 43 18.11 6.95 -6.55
CA ASN A 43 16.93 7.68 -7.01
C ASN A 43 15.63 7.10 -6.45
N VAL A 44 15.55 5.77 -6.32
CA VAL A 44 14.38 5.09 -5.74
C VAL A 44 14.23 5.46 -4.26
N SER A 45 15.31 5.47 -3.49
CA SER A 45 15.27 5.87 -2.08
C SER A 45 14.80 7.32 -1.91
N LYS A 46 15.35 8.25 -2.72
CA LYS A 46 14.90 9.65 -2.76
C LYS A 46 13.44 9.80 -3.17
N LEU A 47 12.97 9.00 -4.14
CA LEU A 47 11.58 9.02 -4.58
C LEU A 47 10.63 8.59 -3.46
N ILE A 48 10.98 7.53 -2.73
CA ILE A 48 10.20 7.04 -1.57
C ILE A 48 10.19 8.12 -0.48
N SER A 49 11.35 8.67 -0.12
CA SER A 49 11.42 9.75 0.89
C SER A 49 10.57 10.95 0.48
N ARG A 50 10.68 11.41 -0.76
CA ARG A 50 9.86 12.52 -1.29
C ARG A 50 8.38 12.18 -1.28
N ALA A 51 8.01 10.94 -1.62
CA ALA A 51 6.63 10.48 -1.56
C ALA A 51 6.09 10.51 -0.13
N PHE A 52 6.89 10.10 0.86
CA PHE A 52 6.53 10.18 2.27
C PHE A 52 6.44 11.63 2.77
N GLU A 53 7.42 12.46 2.45
CA GLU A 53 7.44 13.89 2.80
C GLU A 53 6.22 14.63 2.24
N TRP A 54 5.77 14.24 1.04
CA TRP A 54 4.52 14.74 0.48
C TRP A 54 3.30 14.10 1.18
N ALA A 55 3.24 12.78 1.29
CA ALA A 55 2.04 12.09 1.77
C ALA A 55 1.73 12.37 3.24
N LEU A 56 2.75 12.44 4.10
CA LEU A 56 2.58 12.55 5.56
C LEU A 56 1.79 13.81 5.98
N PRO A 57 2.17 15.04 5.57
CA PRO A 57 1.39 16.23 5.92
C PRO A 57 -0.03 16.20 5.33
N HIS A 58 -0.20 15.72 4.09
CA HIS A 58 -1.52 15.63 3.46
C HIS A 58 -2.42 14.60 4.17
N PHE A 59 -1.85 13.48 4.59
CA PHE A 59 -2.53 12.47 5.40
C PHE A 59 -2.98 13.06 6.73
N VAL A 60 -2.09 13.77 7.43
CA VAL A 60 -2.42 14.43 8.71
C VAL A 60 -3.53 15.46 8.52
N LEU A 61 -3.47 16.28 7.47
CA LEU A 61 -4.54 17.24 7.14
C LEU A 61 -5.89 16.53 6.94
N GLY A 62 -5.92 15.43 6.18
CA GLY A 62 -7.13 14.63 6.01
C GLY A 62 -7.61 14.01 7.33
N ALA A 63 -6.69 13.49 8.13
CA ALA A 63 -7.00 12.87 9.42
C ALA A 63 -7.61 13.86 10.41
N ILE A 64 -7.13 15.12 10.44
CA ILE A 64 -7.69 16.20 11.27
C ILE A 64 -9.18 16.40 11.00
N VAL A 65 -9.64 16.18 9.76
CA VAL A 65 -11.06 16.33 9.38
C VAL A 65 -11.83 15.02 9.54
N ILE A 66 -11.28 13.91 9.07
CA ILE A 66 -11.97 12.62 9.00
C ILE A 66 -12.19 12.03 10.40
N ILE A 67 -11.20 12.11 11.29
CA ILE A 67 -11.28 11.49 12.62
C ILE A 67 -12.43 12.10 13.45
N PRO A 68 -12.57 13.43 13.59
CA PRO A 68 -13.70 14.01 14.33
C PRO A 68 -15.06 13.66 13.73
N VAL A 69 -15.20 13.71 12.40
CA VAL A 69 -16.44 13.35 11.71
C VAL A 69 -16.81 11.90 12.00
N TRP A 70 -15.83 10.99 11.91
CA TRP A 70 -16.04 9.58 12.23
C TRP A 70 -16.44 9.38 13.69
N ILE A 71 -15.83 10.10 14.64
CA ILE A 71 -16.20 10.06 16.05
C ILE A 71 -17.65 10.48 16.26
N VAL A 72 -18.10 11.58 15.64
CA VAL A 72 -19.49 12.04 15.75
C VAL A 72 -20.45 10.99 15.19
N ILE A 73 -20.17 10.46 14.00
CA ILE A 73 -21.00 9.41 13.39
C ILE A 73 -21.03 8.17 14.27
N TYR A 74 -19.88 7.78 14.84
CA TYR A 74 -19.76 6.62 15.71
C TYR A 74 -20.55 6.79 17.00
N LEU A 75 -20.46 7.96 17.65
CA LEU A 75 -21.19 8.28 18.88
C LEU A 75 -22.70 8.39 18.65
N LEU A 76 -23.10 8.92 17.49
CA LEU A 76 -24.51 9.02 17.11
C LEU A 76 -25.07 7.70 16.58
N ARG A 77 -24.23 6.69 16.32
CA ARG A 77 -24.69 5.38 15.85
C ARG A 77 -25.41 4.69 17.01
N PRO A 78 -26.74 4.51 16.95
CA PRO A 78 -27.47 3.90 18.06
C PRO A 78 -26.99 2.46 18.27
N PRO A 79 -26.67 2.07 19.51
CA PRO A 79 -26.29 0.70 19.82
C PRO A 79 -27.54 -0.20 19.71
N GLY A 80 -27.80 -0.79 18.53
CA GLY A 80 -28.97 -1.65 18.40
C GLY A 80 -29.32 -2.28 17.05
N MET A 81 -28.79 -1.83 15.90
CA MET A 81 -29.13 -2.48 14.61
C MET A 81 -28.17 -3.61 14.26
N GLY A 82 -28.06 -4.58 15.16
CA GLY A 82 -27.24 -5.78 15.02
C GLY A 82 -27.89 -6.98 15.69
N LYS A 83 -29.19 -7.20 15.47
CA LYS A 83 -29.89 -8.49 15.60
C LYS A 83 -31.26 -8.41 14.94
N LYS A 84 -31.36 -8.87 13.70
CA LYS A 84 -32.33 -9.85 13.21
C LYS A 84 -31.77 -10.48 11.95
#